data_AF-A0A1I2VH65-F1
#
_entry.id   AF-A0A1I2VH65-F1
#
_cell.length_a   1.000
_cell.length_b   1.000
_cell.length_c   1.000
_cell.angle_alpha   90.00
_cell.angle_beta   90.00
_cell.angle_gamma   90.00
#
_symmetry.space_group_name_H-M   'P 1'
#
loop_
_entity.id
_entity.type
_entity.pdbx_description
1 polymer ?
#
loop_
_entity_poly.entity_id
_entity_poly.type
_entity_poly.pdbx_seq_one_letter_code
_entity_poly.pdbx_strand_id
1 'polypeptide(L)'
;MMLSPNPRTRIALVRYFYLPANKERQAEVIEVLNSCSDMVTVPMREEDVELQAFSERALTEREASIYSRSETWKLFSSWEELRQDHLKFGLPEEQLQQLLNFRDRFELHEELAA
;
A
#
# COMPACT_ATOMS: atom_id res chain seq x y z
N MET A 1 -39.23 16.28 6.83
CA MET A 1 -37.88 16.47 6.28
C MET A 1 -37.12 15.18 6.52
N MET A 2 -36.81 14.43 5.45
CA MET A 2 -36.06 13.19 5.55
C MET A 2 -34.57 13.53 5.69
N LEU A 3 -33.97 13.15 6.81
CA LEU A 3 -32.51 13.14 6.98
C LEU A 3 -31.98 11.97 6.16
N SER A 4 -31.55 12.26 4.93
CA SER A 4 -30.84 11.31 4.07
C SER A 4 -29.51 10.91 4.72
N PRO A 5 -29.07 9.65 4.53
CA PRO A 5 -28.04 9.02 5.34
C PRO A 5 -26.68 9.72 5.16
N ASN A 6 -26.02 9.94 6.29
CA ASN A 6 -24.63 10.35 6.44
C ASN A 6 -23.78 9.81 5.26
N PRO A 7 -23.16 10.64 4.42
CA PRO A 7 -22.28 10.13 3.38
C PRO A 7 -21.18 9.40 4.13
N ARG A 8 -21.15 8.06 3.98
CA ARG A 8 -20.11 7.19 4.50
C ARG A 8 -18.81 7.96 4.41
N THR A 9 -18.24 8.34 5.54
CA THR A 9 -16.83 8.74 5.61
C THR A 9 -16.09 7.57 5.01
N ARG A 10 -15.86 7.61 3.69
CA ARG A 10 -14.90 6.76 3.03
C ARG A 10 -13.61 7.22 3.66
N ILE A 11 -13.23 6.55 4.74
CA ILE A 11 -11.99 6.83 5.43
C ILE A 11 -10.96 6.52 4.35
N ALA A 12 -10.36 7.57 3.81
CA ALA A 12 -9.22 7.45 2.95
C ALA A 12 -8.19 6.68 3.78
N LEU A 13 -7.83 5.48 3.32
CA LEU A 13 -6.83 4.64 3.97
C LEU A 13 -5.67 4.44 2.99
N VAL A 14 -4.51 4.19 3.56
CA VAL A 14 -3.38 3.63 2.85
C VAL A 14 -3.44 2.13 3.02
N ARG A 15 -3.37 1.39 1.91
CA ARG A 15 -3.43 -0.07 1.91
C ARG A 15 -2.21 -0.65 1.20
N TYR A 16 -1.75 -1.77 1.71
CA TYR A 16 -0.59 -2.48 1.20
C TYR A 16 -1.02 -3.84 0.66
N PHE A 17 -0.58 -4.12 -0.56
CA PHE A 17 -0.84 -5.36 -1.27
C PHE A 17 0.49 -6.00 -1.64
N TYR A 18 0.55 -7.33 -1.61
CA TYR A 18 1.74 -8.05 -2.03
C TYR A 18 1.47 -8.71 -3.37
N LEU A 19 2.26 -8.34 -4.38
CA LEU A 19 2.27 -8.97 -5.67
C LEU A 19 3.43 -9.97 -5.72
N PRO A 20 3.17 -11.29 -5.74
CA PRO A 20 4.21 -12.30 -5.80
C PRO A 20 4.98 -12.23 -7.13
N ALA A 21 6.26 -12.63 -7.08
CA ALA A 21 7.08 -12.75 -8.29
C ALA A 21 6.46 -13.76 -9.28
N ASN A 22 6.57 -13.46 -10.57
CA ASN A 22 6.20 -14.37 -11.64
C ASN A 22 7.31 -14.41 -12.71
N LYS A 23 7.07 -15.09 -13.84
CA LYS A 23 8.08 -15.24 -14.90
C LYS A 23 8.51 -13.94 -15.56
N GLU A 24 7.69 -12.89 -15.46
CA GLU A 24 7.91 -11.61 -16.13
C GLU A 24 8.31 -10.49 -15.17
N ARG A 25 8.05 -10.63 -13.87
CA ARG A 25 8.19 -9.58 -12.86
C ARG A 25 8.66 -10.12 -11.51
N GLN A 26 9.48 -9.33 -10.82
CA GLN A 26 9.86 -9.61 -9.43
C GLN A 26 8.70 -9.34 -8.47
N ALA A 27 8.82 -9.83 -7.23
CA ALA A 27 7.84 -9.57 -6.19
C ALA A 27 7.87 -8.08 -5.80
N GLU A 28 6.71 -7.50 -5.55
CA GLU A 28 6.55 -6.09 -5.22
C GLU A 28 5.50 -5.90 -4.13
N VAL A 29 5.65 -4.85 -3.34
CA VAL A 29 4.59 -4.33 -2.48
C VAL A 29 3.96 -3.12 -3.17
N ILE A 30 2.64 -3.14 -3.28
CA ILE A 30 1.84 -2.05 -3.83
C ILE A 30 1.26 -1.27 -2.66
N GLU A 31 1.60 0.01 -2.54
CA GLU A 31 0.94 0.95 -1.63
C GLU A 31 -0.10 1.74 -2.40
N VAL A 32 -1.35 1.66 -1.97
CA VAL A 32 -2.44 2.45 -2.53
C VAL A 32 -2.89 3.46 -1.49
N LEU A 33 -2.59 4.73 -1.75
CA LEU A 33 -3.01 5.87 -0.93
C LEU A 33 -4.41 6.31 -1.33
N ASN A 34 -5.20 6.71 -0.34
CA ASN A 34 -6.59 7.15 -0.53
C ASN A 34 -7.46 6.06 -1.16
N SER A 35 -7.21 4.80 -0.79
CA SER A 35 -7.95 3.67 -1.33
C SER A 35 -9.32 3.54 -0.67
N CYS A 36 -10.34 3.24 -1.47
CA CYS A 36 -11.70 2.97 -1.01
C CYS A 36 -12.05 1.47 -0.90
N SER A 37 -11.15 0.59 -1.33
CA SER A 37 -11.34 -0.86 -1.43
C SER A 37 -10.17 -1.60 -0.80
N ASP A 38 -10.44 -2.71 -0.12
CA ASP A 38 -9.43 -3.65 0.40
C ASP A 38 -8.94 -4.66 -0.65
N MET A 39 -9.49 -4.58 -1.87
CA MET A 39 -9.07 -5.35 -3.03
C MET A 39 -8.62 -4.41 -4.16
N VAL A 40 -7.58 -4.82 -4.87
CA VAL A 40 -7.08 -4.15 -6.08
C VAL A 40 -6.89 -5.17 -7.19
N THR A 41 -7.17 -4.75 -8.42
CA THR A 41 -6.91 -5.56 -9.62
C THR A 41 -5.67 -5.00 -10.30
N VAL A 42 -4.63 -5.82 -10.40
CA VAL A 42 -3.37 -5.47 -11.06
C VAL A 42 -3.39 -6.05 -12.46
N PRO A 43 -3.38 -5.21 -13.52
CA PRO A 43 -3.34 -5.70 -14.88
C PRO A 43 -1.96 -6.29 -15.18
N MET A 44 -1.91 -7.59 -15.45
CA MET A 44 -0.70 -8.28 -15.92
C MET A 44 -0.90 -8.71 -17.37
N ARG A 45 0.20 -9.08 -18.06
CA ARG A 45 0.14 -9.44 -19.49
C ARG A 45 -0.65 -10.71 -19.75
N GLU A 46 -0.54 -11.71 -18.88
CA GLU A 46 -1.26 -12.98 -19.01
C GLU A 46 -2.70 -12.89 -18.49
N GLU A 47 -2.88 -12.32 -17.30
CA GLU A 47 -4.16 -12.29 -16.57
C GLU A 47 -4.18 -11.11 -15.58
N ASP A 48 -5.35 -10.50 -15.39
CA ASP A 48 -5.57 -9.54 -14.32
C ASP A 48 -5.53 -10.26 -12.97
N VAL A 49 -4.68 -9.80 -12.04
CA VAL A 49 -4.51 -10.42 -10.73
C VAL A 49 -5.25 -9.61 -9.68
N GLU A 50 -6.19 -10.24 -8.98
CA GLU A 50 -6.83 -9.64 -7.81
C GLU A 50 -5.98 -9.86 -6.55
N LEU A 51 -5.65 -8.78 -5.86
CA LEU A 51 -4.88 -8.80 -4.62
C LEU A 51 -5.72 -8.25 -3.48
N GLN A 52 -5.62 -8.90 -2.31
CA GLN A 52 -6.19 -8.42 -1.07
C GLN A 52 -5.14 -7.68 -0.25
N ALA A 53 -5.56 -6.58 0.41
CA ALA A 53 -4.69 -5.83 1.29
C ALA A 53 -4.25 -6.69 2.48
N PHE A 54 -2.95 -6.78 2.74
CA PHE A 54 -2.41 -7.48 3.90
C PHE A 54 -2.24 -6.55 5.12
N SER A 55 -2.20 -5.24 4.87
CA SER A 55 -2.08 -4.22 5.91
C SER A 55 -2.78 -2.94 5.44
N GLU A 56 -3.35 -2.20 6.39
CA GLU A 56 -3.96 -0.90 6.16
C GLU A 56 -3.68 0.06 7.31
N ARG A 57 -3.65 1.35 6.99
CA ARG A 57 -3.48 2.43 7.97
C ARG A 57 -4.19 3.70 7.53
N ALA A 58 -4.36 4.63 8.46
CA ALA A 58 -4.83 5.97 8.13
C ALA A 58 -3.77 6.74 7.33
N LEU A 59 -4.23 7.66 6.45
CA LEU A 59 -3.33 8.65 5.87
C LEU A 59 -2.78 9.55 6.98
N THR A 60 -1.49 9.86 6.89
CA THR A 60 -0.91 10.97 7.64
C THR A 60 -1.47 12.31 7.15
N GLU A 61 -1.42 13.36 7.96
CA GLU A 61 -1.86 14.71 7.56
C GLU A 61 -1.14 15.20 6.28
N ARG A 62 0.13 14.80 6.13
CA ARG A 62 0.94 15.12 4.96
C ARG A 62 0.44 14.39 3.71
N GLU A 63 0.18 13.08 3.80
CA GLU A 63 -0.36 12.31 2.67
C GLU A 63 -1.76 12.75 2.32
N ALA A 64 -2.60 13.05 3.32
CA ALA A 64 -3.94 13.59 3.07
C ALA A 64 -3.85 14.93 2.34
N SER A 65 -2.89 15.80 2.69
CA SER A 65 -2.69 17.07 2.00
C SER A 65 -2.27 16.90 0.54
N ILE A 66 -1.49 15.87 0.22
CA ILE A 66 -0.94 15.62 -1.13
C ILE A 66 -1.91 14.79 -1.99
N TYR A 67 -2.52 13.76 -1.41
CA TYR A 67 -3.24 12.68 -2.12
C TYR A 67 -4.75 12.61 -1.81
N SER A 68 -5.31 13.56 -1.04
CA SER A 68 -6.75 13.56 -0.67
C SER A 68 -7.74 13.50 -1.84
N ARG A 69 -7.32 13.86 -3.05
CA ARG A 69 -8.23 14.01 -4.20
C ARG A 69 -8.31 12.79 -5.11
N SER A 70 -7.28 11.95 -5.11
CA SER A 70 -7.17 10.82 -6.05
C SER A 70 -6.47 9.64 -5.41
N GLU A 71 -6.90 8.44 -5.79
CA GLU A 71 -6.18 7.20 -5.45
C GLU A 71 -4.80 7.24 -6.11
N THR A 72 -3.75 7.03 -5.33
CA THR A 72 -2.36 7.06 -5.81
C THR A 72 -1.69 5.74 -5.51
N TRP A 73 -1.04 5.17 -6.52
CA TRP A 73 -0.40 3.87 -6.45
C TRP A 73 1.11 4.06 -6.43
N LYS A 74 1.77 3.43 -5.47
CA LYS A 74 3.23 3.29 -5.43
C LYS A 74 3.59 1.82 -5.43
N LEU A 75 4.71 1.52 -6.04
CA LEU A 75 5.26 0.18 -6.14
C LEU A 75 6.61 0.18 -5.47
N PHE A 76 6.84 -0.82 -4.63
CA PHE A 76 8.08 -1.02 -3.90
C PHE A 76 8.64 -2.38 -4.24
N SER A 77 9.86 -2.40 -4.75
CA SER A 77 10.57 -3.62 -5.13
C SER A 77 11.32 -4.26 -3.96
N SER A 78 11.57 -3.48 -2.90
CA SER A 78 12.26 -3.91 -1.70
C SER A 78 11.64 -3.31 -0.43
N TRP A 79 11.85 -4.00 0.70
CA TRP A 79 11.43 -3.52 2.02
C TRP A 79 12.20 -2.26 2.45
N GLU A 80 13.44 -2.10 1.98
CA GLU A 80 14.25 -0.92 2.26
C GLU A 80 13.70 0.33 1.55
N GLU A 81 13.30 0.21 0.28
CA GLU A 81 12.66 1.29 -0.48
C GLU A 81 11.38 1.76 0.22
N LEU A 82 10.54 0.80 0.61
CA LEU A 82 9.32 1.07 1.39
C LEU A 82 9.67 1.79 2.68
N ARG A 83 10.64 1.29 3.45
CA ARG A 83 11.05 1.88 4.73
C ARG A 83 11.52 3.32 4.58
N GLN A 84 12.34 3.60 3.56
CA GLN A 84 12.86 4.94 3.29
C GLN A 84 11.76 5.92 2.90
N ASP A 85 10.79 5.51 2.07
CA ASP A 85 9.64 6.33 1.72
C ASP A 85 8.83 6.70 2.97
N HIS A 86 8.55 5.70 3.83
CA HIS A 86 7.77 5.91 5.05
C HIS A 86 8.47 6.82 6.05
N LEU A 87 9.80 6.68 6.21
CA LEU A 87 10.61 7.61 7.01
C LEU A 87 10.57 9.03 6.45
N LYS A 88 10.61 9.20 5.12
CA LYS A 88 10.53 10.51 4.45
C LYS A 88 9.17 11.19 4.67
N PHE A 89 8.09 10.42 4.74
CA PHE A 89 6.74 10.92 5.02
C PHE A 89 6.45 11.06 6.53
N GLY A 90 7.36 10.62 7.39
CA GLY A 90 7.24 10.77 8.84
C GLY A 90 6.22 9.81 9.45
N LEU A 91 6.14 8.58 8.92
CA LEU A 91 5.28 7.57 9.52
C LEU A 91 5.72 7.27 10.96
N PRO A 92 4.77 7.06 11.89
CA PRO A 92 5.10 6.59 13.23
C PRO A 92 5.88 5.28 13.17
N GLU A 93 6.94 5.17 13.98
CA GLU A 93 7.81 3.99 14.00
C GLU A 93 7.04 2.71 14.30
N GLU A 94 6.02 2.77 15.16
CA GLU A 94 5.19 1.61 15.51
C GLU A 94 4.44 1.05 14.28
N GLN A 95 3.89 1.92 13.42
CA GLN A 95 3.20 1.49 12.20
C GLN A 95 4.19 0.92 11.19
N LEU A 96 5.36 1.53 11.07
CA LEU A 96 6.43 1.03 10.22
C LEU A 96 6.91 -0.36 10.69
N GLN A 97 7.11 -0.55 12.00
CA GLN A 97 7.48 -1.85 12.56
C GLN A 97 6.39 -2.90 12.31
N GLN A 98 5.11 -2.57 12.47
CA GLN A 98 4.01 -3.47 12.13
C GLN A 98 4.04 -3.88 10.66
N LEU A 99 4.33 -2.95 9.76
CA LEU A 99 4.45 -3.23 8.33
C LEU A 99 5.68 -4.12 8.02
N LEU A 100 6.81 -3.86 8.68
CA LEU A 100 8.04 -4.63 8.52
C LEU A 100 7.95 -6.04 9.11
N ASN A 101 7.05 -6.30 10.06
CA ASN A 101 6.78 -7.67 10.55
C ASN A 101 6.23 -8.62 9.47
N PHE A 102 5.74 -8.08 8.35
CA PHE A 102 5.31 -8.88 7.21
C PHE A 102 6.47 -9.27 6.27
N ARG A 103 7.69 -8.78 6.51
CA ARG A 103 8.88 -9.13 5.72
C ARG A 103 9.15 -10.62 5.69
N ASP A 104 8.98 -11.31 6.83
CA ASP A 104 9.17 -12.76 6.91
C ASP A 104 8.12 -13.55 6.14
N ARG A 105 6.98 -12.92 5.80
CA ARG A 105 5.86 -13.56 5.10
C ARG A 105 5.83 -13.25 3.60
N PHE A 106 6.46 -12.16 3.19
CA PHE A 106 6.43 -11.64 1.82
C PHE A 106 7.86 -11.37 1.35
N GLU A 107 8.37 -12.31 0.56
CA GLU A 107 9.71 -12.26 0.00
C GLU A 107 9.77 -11.18 -1.09
N LEU A 108 10.38 -10.04 -0.76
CA LEU A 108 10.78 -9.04 -1.74
C LEU A 108 12.25 -9.22 -2.11
N HIS A 109 12.65 -8.68 -3.25
CA HIS A 109 14.06 -8.69 -3.61
C HIS A 109 14.81 -7.79 -2.61
N GLU A 110 15.63 -8.41 -1.76
CA GLU A 110 16.61 -7.69 -0.98
C GLU A 110 17.87 -7.62 -1.85
N GLU A 111 18.17 -6.44 -2.41
CA GLU A 111 19.52 -6.19 -2.85
C GLU A 111 20.42 -6.29 -1.62
N LEU A 112 20.97 -7.49 -1.40
CA LEU A 112 22.18 -7.68 -0.61
C LEU A 112 23.25 -6.83 -1.31
N ALA A 113 23.38 -5.57 -0.86
CA ALA A 113 24.59 -4.82 -1.11
C ALA A 113 25.76 -5.68 -0.60
N ALA A 114 26.62 -6.05 -1.56
CA ALA A 114 27.71 -7.00 -1.45
C ALA A 114 28.74 -6.69 -0.35
#